data_AF-A0A0M9XVU3-F1
#
_entry.id   AF-A0A0M9XVU3-F1
#
_cell.length_a   1.000
_cell.length_b   1.000
_cell.length_c   1.000
_cell.angle_alpha   90.00
_cell.angle_beta   90.00
_cell.angle_gamma   90.00
#
_symmetry.space_group_name_H-M   'P 1'
#
loop_
_entity.id
_entity.type
_entity.pdbx_description
1 polymer ?
#
loop_
_entity_poly.entity_id
_entity_poly.type
_entity_poly.pdbx_seq_one_letter_code
_entity_poly.pdbx_strand_id
1 'polypeptide(L)'
;MKHGYAVGFAGNSGLPQTWIFFADLEPAVVFGRAARMSAFDVNHYGVSEAAGETRYTERLGRDVVTLHLKQDSHLRDHDNEMPILKRWVRGCRPDSAYYEGPCHR
;
A
#
# COMPACT_ATOMS: atom_id res chain seq x y z
N MET A 1 13.61 -7.34 9.75
CA MET A 1 12.32 -6.62 9.82
C MET A 1 12.47 -5.35 8.99
N LYS A 2 11.53 -5.06 8.09
CA LYS A 2 11.56 -3.88 7.21
C LYS A 2 10.47 -2.91 7.64
N HIS A 3 10.85 -1.67 7.96
CA HIS A 3 9.89 -0.59 8.22
C HIS A 3 9.23 -0.14 6.92
N GLY A 4 7.97 0.27 7.00
CA GLY A 4 7.21 0.76 5.86
C GLY A 4 5.76 1.02 6.24
N TYR A 5 4.86 0.71 5.31
CA TYR A 5 3.45 1.05 5.39
C TYR A 5 2.59 -0.15 5.02
N ALA A 6 1.41 -0.23 5.63
CA ALA A 6 0.41 -1.25 5.37
C ALA A 6 -0.84 -0.59 4.82
N VAL A 7 -1.32 -1.06 3.67
CA VAL A 7 -2.63 -0.71 3.14
C VAL A 7 -3.61 -1.82 3.50
N GLY A 8 -4.60 -1.49 4.31
CA GLY A 8 -5.73 -2.36 4.60
C GLY A 8 -6.93 -1.95 3.75
N PHE A 9 -7.60 -2.92 3.11
CA PHE A 9 -8.83 -2.66 2.37
C PHE A 9 -9.80 -3.84 2.48
N ALA A 10 -11.08 -3.52 2.38
CA ALA A 10 -12.17 -4.49 2.39
C ALA A 10 -13.29 -4.02 1.47
N GLY A 11 -14.04 -4.97 0.90
CA GLY A 11 -15.18 -4.70 0.03
C GLY A 11 -16.43 -5.42 0.52
N ASN A 12 -17.60 -4.89 0.15
CA ASN A 12 -18.88 -5.51 0.53
C ASN A 12 -19.20 -6.77 -0.29
N SER A 13 -18.56 -6.94 -1.44
CA SER A 13 -18.81 -8.05 -2.38
C SER A 13 -17.70 -9.10 -2.35
N GLY A 14 -17.60 -9.82 -1.23
CA GLY A 14 -16.79 -11.04 -1.15
C GLY A 14 -15.27 -10.83 -1.07
N LEU A 15 -14.80 -9.59 -0.90
CA LEU A 15 -13.38 -9.32 -0.68
C LEU A 15 -13.08 -9.34 0.82
N PRO A 16 -12.40 -10.39 1.34
CA PRO A 16 -12.01 -10.43 2.74
C PRO A 16 -11.05 -9.28 3.04
N GLN A 17 -11.02 -8.85 4.31
CA GLN A 17 -10.06 -7.85 4.77
C GLN A 17 -8.65 -8.27 4.38
N THR A 18 -8.01 -7.46 3.54
CA THR A 18 -6.71 -7.75 2.95
C THR A 18 -5.72 -6.66 3.35
N TRP A 19 -4.47 -7.07 3.59
CA TRP A 19 -3.38 -6.18 3.96
C TRP A 19 -2.21 -6.35 2.99
N ILE A 20 -1.67 -5.23 2.50
CA ILE A 20 -0.51 -5.21 1.60
C ILE A 20 0.55 -4.27 2.16
N PHE A 21 1.80 -4.74 2.19
CA PHE A 21 2.95 -3.98 2.65
C PHE A 21 3.60 -3.17 1.51
N PHE A 22 4.02 -1.95 1.80
CA PHE A 22 4.78 -1.06 0.94
C PHE A 22 5.99 -0.53 1.69
N ALA A 23 7.14 -0.41 1.01
CA ALA A 23 8.33 0.19 1.61
C ALA A 23 8.16 1.72 1.80
N ASP A 24 7.42 2.36 0.91
CA ASP A 24 7.27 3.82 0.83
C ASP A 24 5.81 4.25 0.97
N LEU A 25 5.59 5.46 1.52
CA LEU A 25 4.25 5.99 1.81
C LEU A 25 3.48 6.31 0.54
N GLU A 26 4.12 6.95 -0.43
CA GLU A 26 3.46 7.44 -1.65
C GLU A 26 2.79 6.32 -2.45
N PRO A 27 3.47 5.20 -2.79
CA PRO A 27 2.82 4.09 -3.47
C PRO A 27 1.73 3.44 -2.60
N ALA A 28 1.86 3.42 -1.27
CA ALA A 28 0.82 2.89 -0.37
C ALA A 28 -0.47 3.71 -0.46
N VAL A 29 -0.35 5.05 -0.41
CA VAL A 29 -1.50 5.97 -0.52
C VAL A 29 -2.14 5.88 -1.90
N VAL A 30 -1.32 5.88 -2.97
CA VAL A 30 -1.83 5.77 -4.35
C VAL A 30 -2.56 4.45 -4.57
N PHE A 31 -1.99 3.35 -4.08
CA PHE A 31 -2.62 2.03 -4.18
C PHE A 31 -3.96 1.98 -3.42
N GLY A 32 -3.98 2.44 -2.16
CA GLY A 32 -5.21 2.47 -1.36
C GLY A 32 -6.31 3.28 -2.03
N ARG A 33 -5.97 4.43 -2.62
CA ARG A 33 -6.92 5.26 -3.37
C ARG A 33 -7.40 4.58 -4.66
N ALA A 34 -6.50 3.92 -5.40
CA ALA A 34 -6.84 3.18 -6.62
C ALA A 34 -7.70 1.94 -6.33
N ALA A 35 -7.58 1.34 -5.15
CA ALA A 35 -8.41 0.20 -4.75
C ALA A 35 -9.91 0.53 -4.77
N ARG A 36 -10.29 1.80 -4.58
CA ARG A 36 -11.69 2.27 -4.73
C ARG A 36 -12.23 2.18 -6.17
N MET A 37 -11.34 2.03 -7.16
CA MET A 37 -11.69 1.80 -8.57
C MET A 37 -11.79 0.31 -8.91
N SER A 38 -11.59 -0.57 -7.93
CA SER A 38 -11.67 -2.02 -8.08
C SER A 38 -13.12 -2.49 -8.26
N ALA A 39 -13.30 -3.58 -9.02
CA ALA A 39 -14.60 -4.22 -9.25
C ALA A 39 -15.24 -4.83 -7.98
N PHE A 40 -14.50 -4.89 -6.86
CA PHE A 40 -14.93 -5.51 -5.61
C PHE A 40 -15.65 -4.58 -4.62
N ASP A 41 -16.11 -3.40 -5.08
CA ASP A 41 -16.80 -2.40 -4.26
C ASP A 41 -16.06 -2.09 -2.95
N VAL A 42 -14.81 -1.64 -3.08
CA VAL A 42 -13.97 -1.27 -1.94
C VAL A 42 -14.50 0.03 -1.33
N ASN A 43 -15.31 -0.13 -0.29
CA ASN A 43 -15.94 0.98 0.42
C ASN A 43 -15.02 1.61 1.48
N HIS A 44 -13.95 0.91 1.87
CA HIS A 44 -12.99 1.39 2.85
C HIS A 44 -11.56 0.96 2.52
N TYR A 45 -10.62 1.90 2.62
CA TYR A 45 -9.19 1.62 2.77
C TYR A 45 -8.61 2.45 3.92
N GLY A 46 -7.52 1.94 4.47
CA GLY A 46 -6.69 2.59 5.48
C GLY A 46 -5.21 2.40 5.17
N VAL A 47 -4.39 3.36 5.56
CA VAL A 47 -2.93 3.28 5.48
C VAL A 47 -2.37 3.45 6.88
N SER A 48 -1.53 2.53 7.33
CA SER A 48 -0.90 2.57 8.65
C SER A 48 0.60 2.39 8.54
N GLU A 49 1.37 2.98 9.46
CA GLU A 49 2.78 2.60 9.61
C GLU A 49 2.87 1.14 10.03
N ALA A 50 3.83 0.41 9.46
CA ALA A 50 3.95 -1.01 9.67
C ALA A 50 5.39 -1.49 9.58
N ALA A 51 5.60 -2.73 9.99
CA ALA A 51 6.83 -3.45 9.78
C ALA A 51 6.54 -4.86 9.23
N GLY A 52 7.19 -5.18 8.11
CA GLY A 52 7.14 -6.48 7.48
C GLY A 52 8.24 -7.40 8.02
N GLU A 53 7.85 -8.61 8.40
CA GLU A 53 8.74 -9.70 8.79
C GLU A 53 8.48 -10.92 7.91
N THR A 54 9.52 -11.51 7.35
CA THR A 54 9.44 -12.78 6.63
C THR A 54 10.20 -13.81 7.43
N ARG A 55 9.53 -14.89 7.83
CA ARG A 55 10.13 -15.96 8.60
C ARG A 55 9.66 -17.32 8.09
N TYR A 56 10.60 -18.21 7.82
CA TYR A 56 10.29 -19.60 7.52
C TYR A 56 9.66 -20.28 8.73
N THR A 57 8.56 -21.01 8.52
CA THR A 57 7.96 -21.85 9.55
C THR A 57 7.92 -23.30 9.12
N GLU A 58 8.59 -24.15 9.89
CA GLU A 58 8.62 -25.60 9.64
C GLU A 58 7.21 -26.21 9.66
N ARG A 59 6.32 -25.69 10.51
CA ARG A 59 4.92 -26.14 10.63
C ARG A 59 4.14 -26.04 9.32
N LEU A 60 4.42 -25.03 8.49
CA LEU A 60 3.74 -24.82 7.20
C LEU A 60 4.64 -25.15 6.01
N GLY A 61 5.91 -25.52 6.25
CA GLY A 61 6.91 -25.80 5.21
C GLY A 61 7.15 -24.63 4.25
N ARG A 62 6.94 -23.38 4.68
CA ARG A 62 7.04 -22.19 3.83
C ARG A 62 7.39 -20.92 4.61
N ASP A 63 7.80 -19.89 3.88
CA ASP A 63 7.91 -18.54 4.41
C ASP A 63 6.54 -17.96 4.76
N VAL A 64 6.44 -17.40 5.95
CA VAL A 64 5.28 -16.62 6.41
C VAL A 64 5.68 -15.16 6.49
N VAL A 65 4.86 -14.33 5.87
CA VAL A 65 4.96 -12.88 5.99
C VAL A 65 4.03 -12.43 7.12
N THR A 66 4.61 -11.82 8.15
CA THR A 66 3.89 -11.20 9.26
C THR A 66 3.98 -9.69 9.12
N LEU A 67 2.83 -9.05 9.28
CA LEU A 67 2.68 -7.61 9.22
C LEU A 67 2.38 -7.07 10.62
N HIS A 68 3.31 -6.30 11.16
CA HIS A 68 3.15 -5.65 12.47
C HIS A 68 2.65 -4.23 12.24
N LEU A 69 1.42 -3.93 12.65
CA LEU A 69 0.82 -2.60 12.50
C LEU A 69 1.15 -1.74 13.71
N LYS A 70 1.57 -0.50 13.49
CA LYS A 70 1.74 0.45 14.58
C LYS A 70 0.36 0.97 15.00
N GLN A 71 0.07 0.87 16.28
CA GLN A 71 -1.17 1.38 16.86
C GLN A 71 -1.28 2.90 16.64
N ASP A 72 -2.51 3.38 16.37
CA ASP A 72 -2.85 4.80 16.17
C ASP A 72 -2.06 5.51 15.06
N SER A 73 -1.49 4.75 14.12
CA SER A 73 -0.72 5.28 12.99
C SER A 73 -1.54 5.41 11.71
N HIS A 74 -2.87 5.51 11.83
CA HIS A 74 -3.72 5.56 10.65
C HIS A 74 -3.53 6.92 9.94
N LEU A 75 -2.82 6.89 8.82
CA LEU A 75 -2.40 8.07 8.05
C LEU A 75 -3.49 8.60 7.12
N ARG A 76 -4.72 8.08 7.19
CA ARG A 76 -5.83 8.57 6.40
C ARG A 76 -6.28 9.92 6.93
N ASP A 77 -5.68 10.94 6.37
CA ASP A 77 -6.18 12.28 6.37
C ASP A 77 -6.31 12.72 4.91
N HIS A 78 -7.56 12.81 4.43
CA HIS A 78 -7.86 13.16 3.03
C HIS A 78 -7.25 14.50 2.64
N ASP A 79 -7.07 15.42 3.60
CA ASP A 79 -6.51 16.75 3.33
C ASP A 79 -4.98 16.67 3.16
N ASN A 80 -4.32 15.71 3.81
CA ASN A 80 -2.89 15.48 3.73
C ASN A 80 -2.46 14.52 2.61
N GLU A 81 -3.38 13.78 1.99
CA GLU A 81 -3.07 12.90 0.85
C GLU A 81 -2.78 13.70 -0.44
N MET A 82 -3.42 14.85 -0.63
CA MET A 82 -3.35 15.60 -1.89
C MET A 82 -1.93 16.04 -2.29
N PRO A 83 -1.06 16.52 -1.38
CA PRO A 83 0.35 16.76 -1.68
C PRO A 83 1.11 15.51 -2.16
N ILE A 84 0.89 14.36 -1.53
CA ILE A 84 1.50 13.07 -1.92
C ILE A 84 1.09 12.70 -3.34
N LEU A 85 -0.20 12.78 -3.64
CA LEU A 85 -0.75 12.47 -4.95
C LEU A 85 -0.22 13.41 -6.04
N LYS A 86 -0.12 14.70 -5.74
CA LYS A 86 0.47 15.69 -6.67
C LYS A 86 1.93 15.37 -6.97
N ARG A 87 2.71 14.94 -5.97
CA ARG A 87 4.11 14.54 -6.16
C ARG A 87 4.22 13.28 -7.01
N TRP A 88 3.44 12.26 -6.70
CA TRP A 88 3.37 11.03 -7.49
C TRP A 88 3.03 11.29 -8.96
N VAL A 89 1.97 12.06 -9.22
CA VAL A 89 1.55 12.40 -10.60
C VAL A 89 2.64 13.16 -11.35
N ARG A 90 3.39 14.05 -10.68
CA ARG A 90 4.56 14.70 -11.29
C ARG A 90 5.65 13.67 -11.61
N GLY A 91 5.92 12.74 -10.70
CA GLY A 91 6.88 11.64 -10.88
C GLY A 91 6.60 10.79 -12.12
N CYS A 92 5.33 10.52 -12.41
CA CYS A 92 4.91 9.74 -13.58
C CYS A 92 5.02 10.47 -14.93
N ARG A 93 5.39 11.75 -14.97
CA ARG A 93 5.50 12.50 -16.22
C ARG A 93 6.84 12.22 -16.91
N PRO A 94 6.89 12.11 -18.25
CA PRO A 94 8.15 11.85 -18.97
C PRO A 94 9.24 12.90 -18.76
N ASP A 95 8.87 14.13 -18.38
CA ASP A 95 9.79 15.24 -18.08
C ASP A 95 10.29 15.25 -16.62
N SER A 96 9.83 14.32 -15.79
CA SER A 96 10.30 14.15 -14.41
C SER A 96 11.68 13.48 -14.37
N ALA A 97 12.56 13.99 -13.50
CA ALA A 97 13.84 13.34 -13.19
C ALA A 97 13.69 11.94 -12.57
N TYR A 98 12.48 11.59 -12.11
CA TYR A 98 12.15 10.30 -11.48
C TYR A 98 11.30 9.39 -12.39
N TYR A 99 11.14 9.73 -13.67
CA TYR A 99 10.34 8.93 -14.58
C TYR A 99 11.09 7.67 -15.02
N GLU A 100 10.52 6.52 -14.68
CA GLU A 100 10.94 5.23 -15.24
C GLU A 100 9.96 4.82 -16.34
N GLY A 101 10.40 4.94 -17.59
CA GLY A 101 9.61 4.52 -18.74
C GLY A 101 9.46 2.99 -18.81
N PRO A 102 8.44 2.47 -19.53
CA PRO A 102 8.31 1.04 -19.73
C PRO A 102 9.57 0.47 -20.38
N CYS A 103 10.23 -0.45 -19.68
CA CYS A 103 11.41 -1.14 -20.18
C CYS A 103 10.95 -2.12 -21.27
N HIS A 104 11.18 -1.78 -22.54
CA HIS A 104 10.95 -2.73 -23.64
C HIS A 104 11.98 -3.85 -23.52
N ARG A 105 11.58 -4.98 -22.92
CA ARG A 105 12.28 -6.26 -23.00
C ARG A 105 11.55 -7.19 -23.95
#